data_AF-A0AA39LQF1-F1
#
_entry.id   AF-A0AA39LQF1-F1
#
_cell.length_a   1.000
_cell.length_b   1.000
_cell.length_c   1.000
_cell.angle_alpha   90.00
_cell.angle_beta   90.00
_cell.angle_gamma   90.00
#
_symmetry.space_group_name_H-M   'P 1'
#
loop_
_entity.id
_entity.type
_entity.pdbx_description
1 polymer ?
#
loop_
_entity_poly.entity_id
_entity_poly.type
_entity_poly.pdbx_seq_one_letter_code
_entity_poly.pdbx_strand_id
1 'polypeptide(L)'
;MVVNIFFGLFFSISAAALFAMNVALFLVLVRHKEFSTSTYRIVKNMCVACMFQLFVFFVSGLMTLCHTTFNFYVERILGAVVQGGWMLYVGLSLTVAVDRLGIFICPSRTVIRDRTNVFLLCCSWMLGMTYFICLLSPGFGFTYHTPHGLYMWFYTDEPGSAVLEAVEPYVDFSCFAIELVIYSVVFVSLVRMRRASIVSTQSASLRVEMRLFCVAIISFIYENIFIIWFFWAAKIVGNTRYTEISVNALWLYDSGLFSFAMIVVNKSIRKKLRSMFSPNIKVATIVSLAVKT
;
A
#
# COMPACT_ATOMS: atom_id res chain seq x y z
N MET A 1 1.73 -9.23 30.32
CA MET A 1 0.30 -8.84 30.25
C MET A 1 0.15 -7.38 29.84
N VAL A 2 0.60 -6.40 30.64
CA VAL A 2 0.44 -4.96 30.31
C VAL A 2 0.99 -4.57 28.92
N VAL A 3 2.17 -5.09 28.56
CA VAL A 3 2.80 -4.83 27.25
C VAL A 3 1.94 -5.32 26.09
N ASN A 4 1.36 -6.52 26.18
CA ASN A 4 0.51 -7.07 25.13
C ASN A 4 -0.79 -6.27 24.98
N ILE A 5 -1.39 -5.84 26.09
CA ILE A 5 -2.59 -4.99 26.07
C ILE A 5 -2.29 -3.68 25.33
N PHE A 6 -1.16 -3.03 25.68
CA PHE A 6 -0.78 -1.77 25.06
C PHE A 6 -0.55 -1.93 23.54
N PHE A 7 0.30 -2.88 23.12
CA PHE A 7 0.62 -3.04 21.71
C PHE A 7 -0.52 -3.64 20.89
N GLY A 8 -1.31 -4.55 21.46
CA GLY A 8 -2.50 -5.08 20.81
C GLY A 8 -3.56 -4.00 20.56
N LEU A 9 -3.80 -3.10 21.51
CA LEU A 9 -4.67 -1.93 21.32
C LEU A 9 -4.09 -0.97 20.26
N PHE A 10 -2.78 -0.69 20.34
CA PHE A 10 -2.10 0.18 19.38
C PHE A 10 -2.22 -0.33 17.95
N PHE A 11 -1.91 -1.62 17.71
CA PHE A 11 -2.02 -2.23 16.38
C PHE A 11 -3.47 -2.25 15.90
N SER A 12 -4.42 -2.65 16.75
CA SER A 12 -5.84 -2.73 16.36
C SER A 12 -6.41 -1.35 15.99
N ILE A 13 -6.19 -0.33 16.81
CA ILE A 13 -6.71 1.03 16.57
C ILE A 13 -6.05 1.64 15.33
N SER A 14 -4.73 1.51 15.21
CA SER A 14 -3.99 2.05 14.06
C SER A 14 -4.40 1.37 12.75
N ALA A 15 -4.51 0.03 12.74
CA ALA A 15 -4.97 -0.73 11.60
C ALA A 15 -6.40 -0.36 11.20
N ALA A 16 -7.33 -0.23 12.16
CA ALA A 16 -8.71 0.17 11.88
C ALA A 16 -8.79 1.59 11.29
N ALA A 17 -8.03 2.54 11.82
CA ALA A 17 -7.98 3.91 11.32
C ALA A 17 -7.42 3.99 9.88
N LEU A 18 -6.30 3.30 9.62
CA LEU A 18 -5.69 3.23 8.30
C LEU A 18 -6.56 2.45 7.29
N PHE A 19 -7.27 1.42 7.75
CA PHE A 19 -8.23 0.66 6.93
C PHE A 19 -9.40 1.56 6.52
N ALA A 20 -9.99 2.30 7.46
CA ALA A 20 -11.06 3.26 7.17
C ALA A 20 -10.60 4.34 6.17
N MET A 21 -9.37 4.83 6.29
CA MET A 21 -8.78 5.77 5.33
C MET A 21 -8.65 5.15 3.92
N ASN A 22 -8.15 3.92 3.81
CA ASN A 22 -8.05 3.19 2.54
C ASN A 22 -9.43 2.95 1.91
N VAL A 23 -10.42 2.53 2.70
CA VAL A 23 -11.82 2.37 2.24
C VAL A 23 -12.37 3.70 1.73
N ALA A 24 -12.16 4.79 2.46
CA ALA A 24 -12.66 6.10 2.06
C ALA A 24 -12.03 6.59 0.75
N LEU A 25 -10.71 6.38 0.57
CA LEU A 25 -10.03 6.65 -0.69
C LEU A 25 -10.59 5.78 -1.82
N PHE A 26 -10.72 4.47 -1.60
CA PHE A 26 -11.27 3.54 -2.58
C PHE A 26 -12.68 3.93 -3.03
N LEU A 27 -13.57 4.29 -2.09
CA LEU A 27 -14.92 4.74 -2.39
C LEU A 27 -14.94 6.02 -3.24
N VAL A 28 -14.08 7.00 -2.95
CA VAL A 28 -13.94 8.21 -3.78
C VAL A 28 -13.53 7.83 -5.21
N LEU A 29 -12.54 6.94 -5.36
CA LEU A 29 -12.03 6.51 -6.66
C LEU A 29 -13.06 5.71 -7.48
N VAL A 30 -13.92 4.92 -6.83
CA VAL A 30 -14.96 4.15 -7.50
C VAL A 30 -16.16 5.01 -7.87
N ARG A 31 -16.57 5.93 -6.98
CA ARG A 31 -17.82 6.70 -7.15
C ARG A 31 -17.73 7.80 -8.21
N HIS A 32 -16.55 8.38 -8.43
CA HIS A 32 -16.41 9.49 -9.37
C HIS A 32 -15.78 9.05 -10.70
N LYS A 33 -16.52 9.28 -11.81
CA LYS A 33 -16.09 8.94 -13.17
C LYS A 33 -14.77 9.61 -13.59
N GLU A 34 -14.39 10.74 -12.97
CA GLU A 34 -13.10 11.41 -13.22
C GLU A 34 -11.89 10.52 -12.87
N PHE A 35 -12.07 9.52 -12.00
CA PHE A 35 -11.04 8.58 -11.58
C PHE A 35 -11.15 7.22 -12.32
N SER A 36 -11.63 7.23 -13.56
CA SER A 36 -11.71 6.03 -14.41
C SER A 36 -10.47 5.80 -15.29
N THR A 37 -9.40 6.57 -15.11
CA THR A 37 -8.16 6.42 -15.91
C THR A 37 -7.40 5.14 -15.54
N SER A 38 -6.51 4.70 -16.42
CA SER A 38 -5.66 3.51 -16.22
C SER A 38 -4.86 3.60 -14.92
N THR A 39 -4.24 4.74 -14.63
CA THR A 39 -3.53 5.00 -13.37
C THR A 39 -4.41 4.79 -12.14
N TYR A 40 -5.62 5.35 -12.13
CA TYR A 40 -6.54 5.18 -11.00
C TYR A 40 -7.08 3.75 -10.88
N ARG A 41 -7.09 2.97 -11.96
CA ARG A 41 -7.37 1.52 -11.90
C ARG A 41 -6.28 0.80 -11.10
N ILE A 42 -5.01 1.13 -11.31
CA ILE A 42 -3.89 0.56 -10.54
C ILE A 42 -3.99 0.99 -9.07
N VAL A 43 -4.20 2.28 -8.80
CA VAL A 43 -4.38 2.83 -7.44
C VAL A 43 -5.53 2.14 -6.68
N LYS A 44 -6.65 1.83 -7.35
CA LYS A 44 -7.75 1.06 -6.73
C LYS A 44 -7.30 -0.32 -6.25
N ASN A 45 -6.50 -1.01 -7.05
CA ASN A 45 -5.96 -2.32 -6.69
C ASN A 45 -4.94 -2.20 -5.54
N MET A 46 -4.13 -1.13 -5.51
CA MET A 46 -3.23 -0.86 -4.38
C MET A 46 -4.01 -0.69 -3.07
N CYS A 47 -5.11 0.09 -3.10
CA CYS A 47 -5.99 0.21 -1.92
C CYS A 47 -6.52 -1.16 -1.47
N VAL A 48 -6.87 -2.06 -2.39
CA VAL A 48 -7.33 -3.41 -2.04
C VAL A 48 -6.21 -4.24 -1.39
N ALA A 49 -5.00 -4.21 -1.94
CA ALA A 49 -3.84 -4.88 -1.36
C ALA A 49 -3.56 -4.37 0.07
N CYS A 50 -3.56 -3.04 0.28
CA CYS A 50 -3.39 -2.44 1.60
C CYS A 50 -4.55 -2.81 2.55
N MET A 51 -5.79 -2.88 2.07
CA MET A 51 -6.93 -3.31 2.89
C MET A 51 -6.79 -4.76 3.35
N PHE A 52 -6.27 -5.67 2.52
CA PHE A 52 -5.98 -7.05 2.94
C PHE A 52 -4.95 -7.10 4.06
N GLN A 53 -3.83 -6.38 3.92
CA GLN A 53 -2.79 -6.32 4.95
C GLN A 53 -3.31 -5.70 6.26
N LEU A 54 -4.01 -4.56 6.18
CA LEU A 54 -4.57 -3.87 7.34
C LEU A 54 -5.65 -4.67 8.06
N PHE A 55 -6.45 -5.45 7.33
CA PHE A 55 -7.38 -6.39 7.94
C PHE A 55 -6.64 -7.45 8.77
N VAL A 56 -5.56 -8.02 8.22
CA VAL A 56 -4.74 -8.99 8.97
C VAL A 56 -4.10 -8.32 10.19
N PHE A 57 -3.53 -7.13 10.09
CA PHE A 57 -2.96 -6.42 11.24
C PHE A 57 -3.98 -6.07 12.32
N PHE A 58 -5.22 -5.76 11.94
CA PHE A 58 -6.30 -5.58 12.90
C PHE A 58 -6.55 -6.87 13.69
N VAL A 59 -6.67 -8.02 13.00
CA VAL A 59 -6.84 -9.31 13.66
C VAL A 59 -5.61 -9.70 14.48
N SER A 60 -4.40 -9.42 14.01
CA SER A 60 -3.15 -9.61 14.75
C SER A 60 -3.14 -8.82 16.06
N GLY A 61 -3.60 -7.57 16.05
CA GLY A 61 -3.77 -6.79 17.28
C GLY A 61 -4.70 -7.46 18.28
N LEU A 62 -5.80 -8.06 17.82
CA LEU A 62 -6.70 -8.86 18.67
C LEU A 62 -6.03 -10.15 19.17
N MET A 63 -5.25 -10.83 18.34
CA MET A 63 -4.45 -12.00 18.74
C MET A 63 -3.46 -11.65 19.86
N THR A 64 -2.77 -10.50 19.75
CA THR A 64 -1.88 -9.99 20.80
C THR A 64 -2.65 -9.68 22.08
N LEU A 65 -3.85 -9.09 22.00
CA LEU A 65 -4.69 -8.80 23.18
C LEU A 65 -5.16 -10.06 23.90
N CYS A 66 -5.64 -11.03 23.13
CA CYS A 66 -6.21 -12.28 23.66
C CYS A 66 -5.14 -13.33 23.96
N HIS A 67 -3.87 -13.07 23.62
CA HIS A 67 -2.77 -14.01 23.82
C HIS A 67 -2.99 -15.37 23.13
N THR A 68 -3.61 -15.37 21.96
CA THR A 68 -3.93 -16.59 21.20
C THR A 68 -3.90 -16.31 19.70
N THR A 69 -3.59 -17.33 18.91
CA THR A 69 -3.72 -17.30 17.45
C THR A 69 -5.13 -17.68 16.98
N PHE A 70 -6.08 -17.81 17.90
CA PHE A 70 -7.46 -18.30 17.74
C PHE A 70 -7.57 -19.74 17.23
N ASN A 71 -6.99 -20.03 16.06
CA ASN A 71 -6.94 -21.34 15.43
C ASN A 71 -5.79 -21.39 14.42
N PHE A 72 -5.12 -22.54 14.32
CA PHE A 72 -4.06 -22.79 13.33
C PHE A 72 -4.45 -22.43 11.89
N TYR A 73 -5.65 -22.80 11.44
CA TYR A 73 -6.11 -22.51 10.08
C TYR A 73 -6.36 -21.02 9.86
N VAL A 74 -6.87 -20.32 10.88
CA VAL A 74 -7.10 -18.87 10.80
C VAL A 74 -5.77 -18.14 10.66
N GLU A 75 -4.80 -18.47 11.52
CA GLU A 75 -3.45 -17.91 11.45
C GLU A 75 -2.79 -18.17 10.10
N ARG A 76 -2.84 -19.42 9.61
CA ARG A 76 -2.24 -19.80 8.33
C ARG A 76 -2.84 -19.03 7.14
N ILE A 77 -4.17 -18.86 7.12
CA ILE A 77 -4.84 -18.09 6.08
C ILE A 77 -4.46 -16.61 6.17
N LEU A 78 -4.48 -16.02 7.38
CA LEU A 78 -4.13 -14.62 7.57
C LEU A 78 -2.68 -14.33 7.20
N GLY A 79 -1.74 -15.23 7.54
CA GLY A 79 -0.35 -15.15 7.14
C GLY A 79 -0.18 -15.16 5.61
N ALA A 80 -0.87 -16.07 4.92
CA ALA A 80 -0.88 -16.10 3.46
C ALA A 80 -1.50 -14.82 2.86
N VAL A 81 -2.58 -14.28 3.46
CA VAL A 81 -3.23 -13.04 3.01
C VAL A 81 -2.31 -11.83 3.14
N VAL A 82 -1.67 -11.64 4.31
CA VAL A 82 -0.80 -10.47 4.52
C VAL A 82 0.41 -10.52 3.61
N GLN A 83 1.03 -11.69 3.46
CA GLN A 83 2.23 -11.84 2.63
C GLN A 83 1.92 -11.80 1.14
N GLY A 84 0.83 -12.45 0.69
CA GLY A 84 0.34 -12.30 -0.69
C GLY A 84 -0.08 -10.87 -1.00
N GLY A 85 -0.66 -10.16 -0.01
CA GLY A 85 -1.01 -8.74 -0.09
C GLY A 85 0.20 -7.82 -0.22
N TRP A 86 1.30 -8.13 0.48
CA TRP A 86 2.59 -7.43 0.35
C TRP A 86 3.16 -7.60 -1.06
N MET A 87 3.24 -8.83 -1.54
CA MET A 87 3.76 -9.13 -2.88
C MET A 87 2.92 -8.52 -4.01
N LEU A 88 1.60 -8.49 -3.82
CA LEU A 88 0.69 -7.76 -4.71
C LEU A 88 0.99 -6.25 -4.68
N TYR A 89 1.20 -5.67 -3.50
CA TYR A 89 1.54 -4.26 -3.35
C TYR A 89 2.85 -3.90 -4.06
N VAL A 90 3.93 -4.67 -3.84
CA VAL A 90 5.23 -4.49 -4.51
C VAL A 90 5.08 -4.52 -6.03
N GLY A 91 4.37 -5.52 -6.57
CA GLY A 91 4.11 -5.62 -8.01
C GLY A 91 3.28 -4.45 -8.56
N LEU A 92 2.32 -3.93 -7.78
CA LEU A 92 1.52 -2.77 -8.16
C LEU A 92 2.32 -1.47 -8.12
N SER A 93 3.26 -1.30 -7.18
CA SER A 93 4.14 -0.11 -7.09
C SER A 93 4.99 0.02 -8.33
N LEU A 94 5.61 -1.08 -8.76
CA LEU A 94 6.32 -1.14 -10.04
C LEU A 94 5.40 -0.81 -11.24
N THR A 95 4.16 -1.32 -11.23
CA THR A 95 3.18 -1.02 -12.28
C THR A 95 2.82 0.47 -12.35
N VAL A 96 2.68 1.14 -11.21
CA VAL A 96 2.49 2.60 -11.15
C VAL A 96 3.69 3.34 -11.72
N ALA A 97 4.92 2.94 -11.36
CA ALA A 97 6.13 3.55 -11.87
C ALA A 97 6.21 3.45 -13.41
N VAL A 98 5.92 2.28 -13.98
CA VAL A 98 5.89 2.07 -15.44
C VAL A 98 4.78 2.89 -16.12
N ASP A 99 3.57 2.98 -15.54
CA ASP A 99 2.51 3.83 -16.08
C ASP A 99 2.96 5.30 -16.16
N ARG A 100 3.63 5.81 -15.12
CA ARG A 100 4.19 7.17 -15.11
C ARG A 100 5.23 7.37 -16.18
N LEU A 101 6.14 6.41 -16.36
CA LEU A 101 7.13 6.45 -17.44
C LEU A 101 6.45 6.50 -18.83
N GLY A 102 5.42 5.69 -19.03
CA GLY A 102 4.66 5.64 -20.28
C GLY A 102 3.99 6.96 -20.65
N ILE A 103 3.55 7.75 -19.66
CA ILE A 103 2.98 9.09 -19.89
C ILE A 103 4.00 10.03 -20.54
N PHE A 104 5.29 9.95 -20.15
CA PHE A 104 6.33 10.85 -20.66
C PHE A 104 6.96 10.38 -21.97
N ILE A 105 7.21 9.08 -22.12
CA ILE A 105 7.87 8.54 -23.32
C ILE A 105 6.91 8.47 -24.51
N CYS A 106 5.65 8.10 -24.28
CA CYS A 106 4.69 7.77 -25.34
C CYS A 106 3.33 8.49 -25.18
N PRO A 107 3.28 9.84 -25.16
CA PRO A 107 2.04 10.57 -24.87
C PRO A 107 0.91 10.30 -25.89
N SER A 108 1.25 9.98 -27.14
CA SER A 108 0.28 9.75 -28.22
C SER A 108 -0.24 8.30 -28.33
N ARG A 109 0.36 7.33 -27.62
CA ARG A 109 0.04 5.89 -27.76
C ARG A 109 -0.77 5.36 -26.58
N THR A 110 -1.92 5.95 -26.32
CA THR A 110 -2.78 5.65 -25.16
C THR A 110 -3.24 4.17 -25.11
N VAL A 111 -3.52 3.56 -26.26
CA VAL A 111 -3.97 2.16 -26.36
C VAL A 111 -2.87 1.17 -25.94
N ILE A 112 -1.64 1.38 -26.41
CA ILE A 112 -0.51 0.50 -26.06
C ILE A 112 -0.23 0.61 -24.56
N ARG A 113 -0.21 1.85 -24.02
CA ARG A 113 -0.04 2.06 -22.58
C ARG A 113 -1.11 1.35 -21.76
N ASP A 114 -2.38 1.47 -22.13
CA ASP A 114 -3.46 0.79 -21.38
C ASP A 114 -3.32 -0.73 -21.43
N ARG A 115 -2.92 -1.31 -22.57
CA ARG A 115 -2.63 -2.74 -22.68
C ARG A 115 -1.44 -3.16 -21.81
N THR A 116 -0.35 -2.40 -21.82
CA THR A 116 0.81 -2.66 -20.95
C THR A 116 0.43 -2.59 -19.47
N ASN A 117 -0.35 -1.60 -19.06
CA ASN A 117 -0.82 -1.48 -17.68
C ASN A 117 -1.71 -2.64 -17.26
N VAL A 118 -2.62 -3.09 -18.12
CA VAL A 118 -3.48 -4.25 -17.83
C VAL A 118 -2.62 -5.51 -17.73
N PHE A 119 -1.65 -5.70 -18.62
CA PHE A 119 -0.73 -6.83 -18.55
C PHE A 119 0.06 -6.83 -17.23
N LEU A 120 0.69 -5.70 -16.87
CA LEU A 120 1.44 -5.58 -15.62
C LEU A 120 0.55 -5.78 -14.40
N LEU A 121 -0.67 -5.23 -14.41
CA LEU A 121 -1.66 -5.46 -13.36
C LEU A 121 -1.98 -6.95 -13.18
N CYS A 122 -2.18 -7.69 -14.28
CA CYS A 122 -2.36 -9.14 -14.22
C CYS A 122 -1.11 -9.84 -13.64
N CYS A 123 0.10 -9.43 -14.05
CA CYS A 123 1.33 -9.97 -13.48
C CYS A 123 1.46 -9.72 -11.97
N SER A 124 1.09 -8.53 -11.48
CA SER A 124 1.10 -8.22 -10.05
C SER A 124 0.14 -9.12 -9.25
N TRP A 125 -1.07 -9.35 -9.78
CA TRP A 125 -2.04 -10.29 -9.18
C TRP A 125 -1.54 -11.73 -9.20
N MET A 126 -0.92 -12.16 -10.30
CA MET A 126 -0.31 -13.49 -10.36
C MET A 126 0.81 -13.64 -9.34
N LEU A 127 1.65 -12.62 -9.14
CA LEU A 127 2.71 -12.63 -8.14
C LEU A 127 2.14 -12.79 -6.72
N GLY A 128 1.18 -11.94 -6.33
CA GLY A 128 0.54 -12.03 -5.01
C GLY A 128 -0.19 -13.35 -4.78
N MET A 129 -0.91 -13.85 -5.79
CA MET A 129 -1.61 -15.14 -5.72
C MET A 129 -0.64 -16.32 -5.65
N THR A 130 0.52 -16.23 -6.29
CA THR A 130 1.56 -17.27 -6.21
C THR A 130 2.05 -17.41 -4.76
N TYR A 131 2.41 -16.31 -4.11
CA TYR A 131 2.80 -16.32 -2.69
C TYR A 131 1.67 -16.82 -1.79
N PHE A 132 0.44 -16.36 -2.02
CA PHE A 132 -0.73 -16.83 -1.27
C PHE A 132 -0.92 -18.36 -1.35
N ILE A 133 -0.88 -18.93 -2.56
CA ILE A 133 -1.04 -20.37 -2.78
C ILE A 133 0.14 -21.17 -2.23
N CYS A 134 1.37 -20.69 -2.44
CA CYS A 134 2.57 -21.32 -1.90
C CYS A 134 2.49 -21.41 -0.38
N LEU A 135 2.16 -20.32 0.31
CA LEU A 135 2.07 -20.28 1.78
C LEU A 135 0.92 -21.11 2.37
N LEU A 136 -0.12 -21.40 1.58
CA LEU A 136 -1.16 -22.34 1.98
C LEU A 136 -0.70 -23.80 1.81
N SER A 137 0.25 -24.07 0.92
CA SER A 137 0.71 -25.42 0.60
C SER A 137 1.55 -26.05 1.73
N PRO A 138 1.53 -27.38 1.91
CA PRO A 138 2.31 -28.05 2.95
C PRO A 138 3.81 -27.80 2.77
N GLY A 139 4.55 -27.60 3.86
CA GLY A 139 5.99 -27.27 3.81
C GLY A 139 6.31 -25.79 3.62
N PHE A 140 5.26 -24.96 3.56
CA PHE A 140 5.32 -23.50 3.62
C PHE A 140 4.40 -22.99 4.73
N GLY A 141 4.77 -21.86 5.31
CA GLY A 141 3.98 -21.17 6.32
C GLY A 141 4.54 -19.81 6.70
N PHE A 142 3.62 -18.89 6.97
CA PHE A 142 3.88 -17.55 7.49
C PHE A 142 3.01 -17.38 8.75
N THR A 143 3.63 -17.24 9.91
CA THR A 143 2.99 -17.34 11.23
C THR A 143 3.18 -16.07 12.03
N TYR A 144 2.23 -15.77 12.91
CA TYR A 144 2.32 -14.66 13.86
C TYR A 144 2.94 -15.08 15.19
N HIS A 145 3.05 -16.39 15.42
CA HIS A 145 3.63 -16.97 16.62
C HIS A 145 5.15 -17.04 16.51
N THR A 146 5.83 -16.16 17.25
CA THR A 146 7.29 -16.13 17.38
C THR A 146 7.72 -16.62 18.76
N PRO A 147 9.01 -16.96 18.96
CA PRO A 147 9.55 -17.28 20.29
C PRO A 147 9.38 -16.15 21.32
N HIS A 148 9.20 -14.90 20.88
CA HIS A 148 9.06 -13.72 21.74
C HIS A 148 7.60 -13.32 21.99
N GLY A 149 6.66 -13.89 21.25
CA GLY A 149 5.22 -13.70 21.45
C GLY A 149 4.42 -13.57 20.15
N LEU A 150 3.34 -12.79 20.21
CA LEU A 150 2.43 -12.52 19.10
C LEU A 150 2.57 -11.07 18.68
N TYR A 151 3.68 -10.74 18.00
CA TYR A 151 4.04 -9.37 17.66
C TYR A 151 4.38 -9.13 16.20
N MET A 152 4.82 -10.15 15.46
CA MET A 152 5.30 -10.03 14.10
C MET A 152 4.91 -11.25 13.28
N TRP A 153 4.59 -11.03 12.01
CA TRP A 153 4.45 -12.11 11.05
C TRP A 153 5.82 -12.46 10.47
N PHE A 154 6.15 -13.75 10.45
CA PHE A 154 7.40 -14.22 9.90
C PHE A 154 7.28 -15.63 9.31
N TYR A 155 8.31 -16.02 8.54
CA TYR A 155 8.41 -17.36 7.98
C TYR A 155 8.58 -18.40 9.08
N THR A 156 7.95 -19.56 8.87
CA THR A 156 8.13 -20.76 9.70
C THR A 156 9.46 -21.44 9.38
N ASP A 157 9.93 -22.34 10.24
CA ASP A 157 11.16 -23.13 10.02
C ASP A 157 10.99 -24.26 8.99
N GLU A 158 9.88 -24.30 8.25
CA GLU A 158 9.66 -25.32 7.22
C GLU A 158 10.58 -25.08 6.00
N PRO A 159 11.05 -26.15 5.30
CA PRO A 159 12.01 -26.00 4.22
C PRO A 159 11.56 -25.07 3.08
N GLY A 160 10.28 -25.07 2.73
CA GLY A 160 9.73 -24.20 1.69
C GLY A 160 9.67 -22.73 2.15
N SER A 161 9.35 -22.50 3.41
CA SER A 161 9.37 -21.17 4.04
C SER A 161 10.78 -20.57 4.05
N ALA A 162 11.80 -21.37 4.39
CA ALA A 162 13.20 -20.92 4.37
C ALA A 162 13.67 -20.51 2.97
N VAL A 163 13.19 -21.19 1.92
CA VAL A 163 13.45 -20.78 0.53
C VAL A 163 12.78 -19.45 0.20
N LEU A 164 11.52 -19.25 0.59
CA LEU A 164 10.83 -17.98 0.37
C LEU A 164 11.48 -16.82 1.13
N GLU A 165 11.84 -17.04 2.41
CA GLU A 165 12.55 -16.07 3.24
C GLU A 165 13.89 -15.66 2.60
N ALA A 166 14.62 -16.61 2.01
CA ALA A 166 15.89 -16.33 1.35
C ALA A 166 15.72 -15.57 0.02
N VAL A 167 14.66 -15.86 -0.74
CA VAL A 167 14.43 -15.29 -2.07
C VAL A 167 13.79 -13.91 -2.02
N GLU A 168 12.84 -13.69 -1.12
CA GLU A 168 12.03 -12.48 -1.05
C GLU A 168 12.84 -11.18 -0.98
N PRO A 169 13.87 -11.03 -0.13
CA PRO A 169 14.60 -9.78 -0.06
C PRO A 169 15.19 -9.38 -1.42
N TYR A 170 15.65 -10.35 -2.21
CA TYR A 170 16.18 -10.07 -3.55
C TYR A 170 15.09 -9.63 -4.52
N VAL A 171 13.89 -10.22 -4.42
CA VAL A 171 12.73 -9.82 -5.25
C VAL A 171 12.32 -8.39 -4.91
N ASP A 172 12.18 -8.08 -3.62
CA ASP A 172 11.75 -6.77 -3.14
C ASP A 172 12.78 -5.68 -3.49
N PHE A 173 14.06 -5.90 -3.17
CA PHE A 173 15.12 -4.96 -3.54
C PHE A 173 15.23 -4.73 -5.05
N SER A 174 15.06 -5.79 -5.85
CA SER A 174 15.11 -5.65 -7.31
C SER A 174 13.95 -4.80 -7.82
N CYS A 175 12.74 -5.03 -7.30
CA CYS A 175 11.56 -4.24 -7.67
C CYS A 175 11.73 -2.76 -7.30
N PHE A 176 12.15 -2.47 -6.06
CA PHE A 176 12.36 -1.10 -5.60
C PHE A 176 13.50 -0.41 -6.34
N ALA A 177 14.59 -1.12 -6.66
CA ALA A 177 15.69 -0.56 -7.44
C ALA A 177 15.23 -0.17 -8.86
N ILE A 178 14.45 -1.03 -9.53
CA ILE A 178 13.86 -0.73 -10.83
C ILE A 178 12.92 0.48 -10.73
N GLU A 179 12.08 0.53 -9.69
CA GLU A 179 11.18 1.66 -9.43
C GLU A 179 11.94 2.98 -9.27
N LEU A 180 13.03 3.01 -8.49
CA LEU A 180 13.87 4.20 -8.33
C LEU A 180 14.48 4.66 -9.66
N VAL A 181 14.98 3.73 -10.48
CA VAL A 181 15.53 4.04 -11.80
C VAL A 181 14.45 4.65 -12.69
N ILE A 182 13.26 4.06 -12.72
CA ILE A 182 12.13 4.58 -13.50
C ILE A 182 11.74 5.99 -13.05
N TYR A 183 11.59 6.23 -11.74
CA TYR A 183 11.25 7.55 -11.22
C TYR A 183 12.35 8.58 -11.48
N SER A 184 13.63 8.17 -11.45
CA SER A 184 14.74 9.03 -11.83
C SER A 184 14.67 9.45 -13.30
N VAL A 185 14.33 8.53 -14.21
CA VAL A 185 14.12 8.82 -15.64
C VAL A 185 12.91 9.75 -15.84
N VAL A 186 11.80 9.50 -15.14
CA VAL A 186 10.62 10.37 -15.16
C VAL A 186 10.98 11.79 -14.71
N PHE A 187 11.75 11.92 -13.63
CA PHE A 187 12.19 13.20 -13.10
C PHE A 187 13.09 13.97 -14.08
N VAL A 188 14.09 13.31 -14.66
CA VAL A 188 14.98 13.93 -15.66
C VAL A 188 14.18 14.37 -16.89
N SER A 189 13.24 13.54 -17.35
CA SER A 189 12.33 13.87 -18.46
C SER A 189 11.50 15.12 -18.16
N LEU A 190 10.94 15.20 -16.96
CA LEU A 190 10.19 16.37 -16.47
C LEU A 190 11.04 17.65 -16.45
N VAL A 191 12.26 17.56 -15.90
CA VAL A 191 13.20 18.70 -15.86
C VAL A 191 13.58 19.15 -17.27
N ARG A 192 13.81 18.22 -18.20
CA ARG A 192 14.15 18.52 -19.60
C ARG A 192 12.98 19.20 -20.33
N MET A 193 11.75 18.68 -20.19
CA MET A 193 10.57 19.29 -20.79
C MET A 193 10.35 20.73 -20.30
N ARG A 194 10.64 21.00 -19.03
CA ARG A 194 10.58 22.35 -18.45
C ARG A 194 11.60 23.30 -19.08
N ARG A 195 12.85 22.85 -19.28
CA ARG A 195 13.88 23.69 -19.91
C ARG A 195 13.53 24.05 -21.35
N ALA A 196 12.83 23.15 -22.07
CA ALA A 196 12.38 23.40 -23.43
C ALA A 196 11.13 24.31 -23.51
N SER A 197 10.26 24.29 -22.49
CA SER A 197 8.98 25.01 -22.47
C SER A 197 9.09 26.31 -21.67
N ILE A 198 9.68 27.34 -22.27
CA ILE A 198 9.89 28.68 -21.65
C ILE A 198 8.56 29.46 -21.47
N VAL A 199 7.44 29.01 -22.04
CA VAL A 199 6.18 29.81 -22.09
C VAL A 199 5.13 29.35 -21.06
N SER A 200 5.19 29.99 -19.89
CA SER A 200 4.19 30.39 -18.87
C SER A 200 2.96 29.53 -18.48
N THR A 201 2.45 28.58 -19.26
CA THR A 201 1.14 27.93 -18.98
C THR A 201 1.22 26.57 -18.27
N GLN A 202 2.42 25.97 -18.16
CA GLN A 202 2.60 24.57 -17.70
C GLN A 202 3.02 24.42 -16.22
N SER A 203 3.12 25.52 -15.47
CA SER A 203 3.68 25.56 -14.11
C SER A 203 2.86 24.80 -13.06
N ALA A 204 1.53 24.76 -13.21
CA ALA A 204 0.63 24.09 -12.27
C ALA A 204 0.78 22.55 -12.31
N SER A 205 0.97 21.98 -13.50
CA SER A 205 1.18 20.54 -13.69
C SER A 205 2.50 20.09 -13.07
N LEU A 206 3.58 20.86 -13.28
CA LEU A 206 4.91 20.54 -12.73
C LEU A 206 4.92 20.47 -11.20
N ARG A 207 4.19 21.38 -10.52
CA ARG A 207 4.13 21.37 -9.05
C ARG A 207 3.48 20.09 -8.52
N VAL A 208 2.50 19.53 -9.25
CA VAL A 208 1.88 18.25 -8.88
C VAL A 208 2.87 17.11 -9.12
N GLU A 209 3.53 17.07 -10.27
CA GLU A 209 4.50 16.03 -10.60
C GLU A 209 5.72 16.03 -9.66
N MET A 210 6.26 17.21 -9.31
CA MET A 210 7.34 17.33 -8.32
C MET A 210 6.92 16.78 -6.95
N ARG A 211 5.67 17.02 -6.53
CA ARG A 211 5.15 16.45 -5.28
C ARG A 211 5.04 14.94 -5.35
N LEU A 212 4.58 14.40 -6.48
CA LEU A 212 4.52 12.95 -6.70
C LEU A 212 5.92 12.32 -6.67
N PHE A 213 6.92 12.97 -7.27
CA PHE A 213 8.31 12.52 -7.22
C PHE A 213 8.89 12.57 -5.79
N CYS A 214 8.65 13.65 -5.04
CA CYS A 214 9.05 13.71 -3.63
C CYS A 214 8.40 12.60 -2.80
N VAL A 215 7.11 12.33 -3.02
CA VAL A 215 6.42 11.20 -2.37
C VAL A 215 7.08 9.88 -2.75
N ALA A 216 7.38 9.65 -4.03
CA ALA A 216 8.05 8.43 -4.48
C ALA A 216 9.44 8.23 -3.85
N ILE A 217 10.25 9.29 -3.71
CA ILE A 217 11.55 9.20 -3.01
C ILE A 217 11.36 8.85 -1.54
N ILE A 218 10.42 9.51 -0.86
CA ILE A 218 10.16 9.25 0.57
C ILE A 218 9.66 7.82 0.76
N SER A 219 8.74 7.36 -0.08
CA SER A 219 8.25 5.97 -0.10
C SER A 219 9.40 5.00 -0.34
N PHE A 220 10.24 5.21 -1.36
CA PHE A 220 11.39 4.35 -1.64
C PHE A 220 12.33 4.25 -0.44
N ILE A 221 12.70 5.38 0.18
CA ILE A 221 13.57 5.38 1.36
C ILE A 221 12.91 4.59 2.51
N TYR A 222 11.62 4.81 2.73
CA TYR A 222 10.85 4.14 3.78
C TYR A 222 10.77 2.63 3.55
N GLU A 223 10.43 2.20 2.33
CA GLU A 223 10.33 0.79 1.93
C GLU A 223 11.69 0.07 2.02
N ASN A 224 12.79 0.73 1.64
CA ASN A 224 14.13 0.17 1.81
C ASN A 224 14.50 0.02 3.28
N ILE A 225 14.21 1.02 4.11
CA ILE A 225 14.41 0.93 5.56
C ILE A 225 13.58 -0.23 6.11
N PHE A 226 12.31 -0.33 5.70
CA PHE A 226 11.43 -1.40 6.12
C PHE A 226 11.98 -2.78 5.77
N ILE A 227 12.41 -3.03 4.53
CA ILE A 227 12.99 -4.32 4.12
C ILE A 227 14.28 -4.65 4.87
N ILE A 228 15.19 -3.68 5.00
CA ILE A 228 16.42 -3.86 5.79
C ILE A 228 16.06 -4.24 7.23
N TRP A 229 15.05 -3.56 7.79
CA TRP A 229 14.60 -3.80 9.14
C TRP A 229 13.90 -5.17 9.29
N PHE A 230 13.04 -5.54 8.33
CA PHE A 230 12.27 -6.78 8.36
C PHE A 230 13.17 -8.01 8.38
N PHE A 231 14.19 -8.08 7.51
CA PHE A 231 15.04 -9.26 7.36
C PHE A 231 16.32 -9.24 8.20
N TRP A 232 16.86 -8.05 8.52
CA TRP A 232 18.16 -7.94 9.19
C TRP A 232 18.12 -7.27 10.57
N ALA A 233 17.00 -6.69 11.04
CA ALA A 233 17.00 -6.03 12.35
C ALA A 233 17.31 -6.98 13.51
N ALA A 234 16.83 -8.24 13.44
CA ALA A 234 17.14 -9.24 14.46
C ALA A 234 18.64 -9.52 14.57
N LYS A 235 19.39 -9.42 13.46
CA LYS A 235 20.86 -9.57 13.42
C LYS A 235 21.58 -8.29 13.85
N ILE A 236 21.05 -7.12 13.53
CA ILE A 236 21.67 -5.81 13.79
C ILE A 236 21.48 -5.36 15.24
N VAL A 237 20.25 -5.41 15.74
CA VAL A 237 19.84 -4.85 17.05
C VAL A 237 19.61 -5.96 18.10
N GLY A 238 19.56 -7.21 17.64
CA GLY A 238 19.23 -8.37 18.47
C GLY A 238 17.79 -8.81 18.30
N ASN A 239 17.56 -10.12 18.45
CA ASN A 239 16.23 -10.71 18.37
C ASN A 239 15.49 -10.49 19.69
N THR A 240 14.78 -9.37 19.78
CA THR A 240 13.99 -8.98 20.95
C THR A 240 12.55 -8.72 20.55
N ARG A 241 11.62 -8.84 21.50
CA ARG A 241 10.22 -8.43 21.33
C ARG A 241 10.04 -7.02 20.76
N TYR A 242 10.95 -6.08 21.08
CA TYR A 242 10.83 -4.70 20.60
C TYR A 242 11.20 -4.59 19.12
N THR A 243 12.14 -5.41 18.66
CA THR A 243 12.48 -5.53 17.25
C THR A 243 11.25 -6.00 16.46
N GLU A 244 10.59 -7.06 16.90
CA GLU A 244 9.37 -7.58 16.28
C GLU A 244 8.24 -6.54 16.24
N ILE A 245 7.97 -5.88 17.37
CA ILE A 245 6.98 -4.81 17.47
C ILE A 245 7.29 -3.68 16.48
N SER A 246 8.56 -3.28 16.37
CA SER A 246 8.97 -2.20 15.48
C SER A 246 8.81 -2.57 14.01
N VAL A 247 9.13 -3.81 13.63
CA VAL A 247 8.92 -4.31 12.26
C VAL A 247 7.44 -4.32 11.91
N ASN A 248 6.59 -4.86 12.80
CA ASN A 248 5.16 -4.90 12.58
C ASN A 248 4.54 -3.50 12.51
N ALA A 249 5.03 -2.55 13.32
CA ALA A 249 4.62 -1.16 13.25
C ALA A 249 5.01 -0.51 11.91
N LEU A 250 6.24 -0.72 11.43
CA LEU A 250 6.67 -0.19 10.13
C LEU A 250 5.81 -0.76 9.00
N TRP A 251 5.57 -2.07 8.98
CA TRP A 251 4.72 -2.70 7.96
C TRP A 251 3.28 -2.18 7.99
N LEU A 252 2.71 -2.03 9.19
CA LEU A 252 1.39 -1.47 9.40
C LEU A 252 1.26 -0.04 8.83
N TYR A 253 2.27 0.80 9.07
CA TYR A 253 2.26 2.18 8.58
C TYR A 253 2.54 2.26 7.09
N ASP A 254 3.35 1.37 6.52
CA ASP A 254 3.57 1.27 5.07
C ASP A 254 2.24 1.13 4.32
N SER A 255 1.41 0.18 4.77
CA SER A 255 0.07 -0.07 4.22
C SER A 255 -0.88 1.15 4.31
N GLY A 256 -0.60 2.08 5.21
CA GLY A 256 -1.37 3.33 5.37
C GLY A 256 -0.79 4.52 4.60
N LEU A 257 0.53 4.57 4.44
CA LEU A 257 1.28 5.72 3.95
C LEU A 257 0.87 6.09 2.53
N PHE A 258 0.65 5.11 1.67
CA PHE A 258 0.19 5.32 0.29
C PHE A 258 -1.12 6.12 0.22
N SER A 259 -2.15 5.64 0.92
CA SER A 259 -3.47 6.30 0.95
C SER A 259 -3.41 7.68 1.58
N PHE A 260 -2.62 7.84 2.65
CA PHE A 260 -2.37 9.13 3.27
C PHE A 260 -1.72 10.11 2.28
N ALA A 261 -0.64 9.70 1.62
CA ALA A 261 0.08 10.52 0.65
C ALA A 261 -0.82 10.93 -0.53
N MET A 262 -1.61 10.00 -1.07
CA MET A 262 -2.55 10.27 -2.16
C MET A 262 -3.61 11.31 -1.77
N ILE A 263 -4.17 11.21 -0.57
CA ILE A 263 -5.13 12.19 -0.04
C ILE A 263 -4.45 13.54 0.18
N VAL A 264 -3.24 13.58 0.76
CA VAL A 264 -2.52 14.83 1.05
C VAL A 264 -2.09 15.54 -0.24
N VAL A 265 -1.67 14.82 -1.27
CA VAL A 265 -1.21 15.44 -2.52
C VAL A 265 -2.37 15.89 -3.39
N ASN A 266 -3.44 15.09 -3.50
CA ASN A 266 -4.50 15.32 -4.48
C ASN A 266 -5.65 16.19 -3.93
N LYS A 267 -5.70 17.45 -4.37
CA LYS A 267 -6.76 18.39 -3.99
C LYS A 267 -8.16 17.92 -4.41
N SER A 268 -8.31 17.28 -5.57
CA SER A 268 -9.62 16.81 -6.04
C SER A 268 -10.16 15.72 -5.11
N ILE A 269 -9.32 14.73 -4.79
CA ILE A 269 -9.66 13.66 -3.84
C ILE A 269 -10.12 14.23 -2.51
N ARG A 270 -9.40 15.18 -1.91
CA ARG A 270 -9.83 15.82 -0.64
C ARG A 270 -11.16 16.54 -0.75
N LYS A 271 -11.40 17.27 -1.83
CA LYS A 271 -12.66 17.99 -2.03
C LYS A 271 -13.83 16.98 -2.09
N LYS A 272 -13.66 15.87 -2.79
CA LYS A 272 -14.67 14.80 -2.88
C LYS A 272 -14.86 14.08 -1.55
N LEU A 273 -13.77 13.73 -0.87
CA LEU A 273 -13.80 13.12 0.45
C LEU A 273 -14.57 13.98 1.45
N ARG A 274 -14.27 15.29 1.52
CA ARG A 274 -15.03 16.23 2.36
C ARG A 274 -16.51 16.26 1.98
N SER A 275 -16.84 16.27 0.69
CA SER A 275 -18.25 16.26 0.26
C SER A 275 -19.01 14.98 0.59
N MET A 276 -18.32 13.85 0.81
CA MET A 276 -18.94 12.61 1.26
C MET A 276 -19.28 12.63 2.74
N PHE A 277 -18.46 13.30 3.56
CA PHE A 277 -18.66 13.40 5.01
C PHE A 277 -19.44 14.64 5.45
N SER A 278 -19.52 15.68 4.59
CA SER A 278 -20.41 16.80 4.84
C SER A 278 -21.86 16.31 4.73
N PRO A 279 -22.66 16.35 5.81
CA PRO A 279 -24.07 16.04 5.71
C PRO A 279 -24.66 16.98 4.67
N ASN A 280 -25.19 16.43 3.58
CA ASN A 280 -25.92 17.21 2.61
C ASN A 280 -27.19 17.71 3.30
N ILE A 281 -27.09 18.87 3.95
CA ILE A 281 -28.23 19.65 4.44
C ILE A 281 -29.00 20.11 3.20
N LYS A 282 -29.78 19.20 2.62
CA LYS A 282 -30.82 19.51 1.63
C LYS A 282 -32.08 20.03 2.37
N VAL A 283 -31.91 20.93 3.34
CA VAL A 283 -33.02 21.47 4.14
C VAL A 283 -33.60 22.77 3.54
N ALA A 284 -32.92 23.44 2.60
CA ALA A 284 -33.28 24.82 2.25
C ALA A 284 -34.07 25.03 0.94
N THR A 285 -34.82 24.05 0.41
CA THR A 285 -35.64 24.30 -0.81
C THR A 285 -37.09 23.78 -0.73
N ILE A 286 -37.49 23.14 0.37
CA ILE A 286 -38.90 22.79 0.59
C ILE A 286 -39.64 23.92 1.33
N VAL A 287 -38.95 24.75 2.12
CA VAL A 287 -39.58 25.86 2.86
C VAL A 287 -39.92 27.07 1.96
N SER A 288 -39.28 27.25 0.80
CA SER A 288 -39.66 28.34 -0.14
C SER A 288 -40.87 28.01 -1.03
N LEU A 289 -41.33 26.76 -1.06
CA LEU A 289 -42.55 26.35 -1.76
C LEU A 289 -43.79 26.36 -0.85
N ALA A 290 -43.62 26.36 0.48
CA ALA A 290 -44.72 26.38 1.46
C ALA A 290 -45.17 27.80 1.88
N VAL A 291 -44.46 28.85 1.45
CA VAL A 291 -44.83 30.26 1.76
C VAL A 291 -45.54 30.95 0.57
N LYS A 292 -45.87 30.18 -0.49
CA LYS A 292 -46.55 30.69 -1.70
C LYS A 292 -47.91 30.04 -1.99
N THR A 293 -48.47 29.29 -1.04
CA THR A 293 -49.85 28.79 -1.07
C THR A 293 -50.61 29.35 0.10
#